data_AF-A0A1X7M5D2-F1
#
_entry.id   AF-A0A1X7M5D2-F1
#
_cell.length_a   1.000
_cell.length_b   1.000
_cell.length_c   1.000
_cell.angle_alpha   90.00
_cell.angle_beta   90.00
_cell.angle_gamma   90.00
#
_symmetry.space_group_name_H-M   'P 1'
#
loop_
_entity.id
_entity.type
_entity.pdbx_description
1 polymer ?
#
loop_
_entity_poly.entity_id
_entity_poly.type
_entity_poly.pdbx_seq_one_letter_code
_entity_poly.pdbx_strand_id
1 'polypeptide(L)'
;MKKDITVTIDSSSFPKSQVQYYNPLLTVNKIDVNCMLIHTALWTRPPKLTGFHLSDFWAWLRYFPAFSKTSSDLRLRKEWKDIDPHQKTILSDEIGVGSTTYTLINTLSFQGFIDAIYVLETLNLTHLLLKKSKNGKGKTPDYIGLDNFGRVIALECKGTQNKIKDLYKAITKGIEQKENLTKNPTGPIKIGLVGGIFIPQFDNPESALIHFRDPDWNEFNEIISEVAPEELAKAIIRGSVIKQLYLAGANNSANELSNYIKGNDFELSAQATQELKSFEREIIVFSHNFRNPVEGGVSNIKFSAQIDNKIFPLIEGLTSNSTKASVLINELSVTKKNFDRRHNDRSWISFENDYSGMIVSPHGFKFKLNYKMND
;
A
#
# COMPACT_ATOMS: atom_id res chain seq x y z
N MET A 1 -16.80 3.92 8.32
CA MET A 1 -16.77 5.38 8.13
C MET A 1 -16.30 5.79 6.72
N LYS A 2 -17.27 5.96 5.80
CA LYS A 2 -17.04 6.56 4.47
C LYS A 2 -16.99 8.08 4.56
N LYS A 3 -16.01 8.70 3.91
CA LYS A 3 -15.82 10.15 3.86
C LYS A 3 -15.71 10.66 2.44
N ASP A 4 -16.31 11.81 2.16
CA ASP A 4 -16.18 12.48 0.87
C ASP A 4 -14.74 12.94 0.64
N ILE A 5 -14.27 12.81 -0.60
CA ILE A 5 -12.92 13.21 -1.00
C ILE A 5 -12.91 13.56 -2.49
N THR A 6 -12.09 14.53 -2.87
CA THR A 6 -11.85 14.84 -4.29
C THR A 6 -10.60 14.13 -4.76
N VAL A 7 -10.63 13.55 -5.97
CA VAL A 7 -9.44 13.00 -6.62
C VAL A 7 -9.17 13.74 -7.92
N THR A 8 -7.92 14.14 -8.12
CA THR A 8 -7.47 14.83 -9.33
C THR A 8 -6.21 14.18 -9.88
N ILE A 9 -5.99 14.32 -11.18
CA ILE A 9 -4.76 13.88 -11.85
C ILE A 9 -4.20 15.03 -12.68
N ASP A 10 -2.89 15.24 -12.63
CA ASP A 10 -2.20 16.14 -13.55
C ASP A 10 -2.05 15.45 -14.92
N SER A 11 -3.11 15.51 -15.73
CA SER A 11 -3.15 14.85 -17.05
C SER A 11 -2.03 15.30 -17.99
N SER A 12 -1.43 16.47 -17.76
CA SER A 12 -0.31 16.97 -18.56
C SER A 12 1.01 16.26 -18.26
N SER A 13 1.14 15.68 -17.06
CA SER A 13 2.30 14.91 -16.65
C SER A 13 2.34 13.50 -17.25
N PHE A 14 1.18 12.91 -17.54
CA PHE A 14 1.09 11.55 -18.08
C PHE A 14 1.26 11.54 -19.61
N PRO A 15 1.87 10.48 -20.19
CA PRO A 15 1.79 10.24 -21.62
C PRO A 15 0.32 10.15 -22.07
N LYS A 16 -0.04 10.80 -23.19
CA LYS A 16 -1.42 10.81 -23.71
C LYS A 16 -2.06 9.42 -23.84
N SER A 17 -1.25 8.40 -24.17
CA SER A 17 -1.69 7.01 -24.26
C SER A 17 -2.01 6.35 -22.91
N GLN A 18 -1.45 6.87 -21.81
CA GLN A 18 -1.63 6.33 -20.46
C GLN A 18 -2.72 7.06 -19.66
N VAL A 19 -3.05 8.32 -19.99
CA VAL A 19 -4.07 9.12 -19.27
C VAL A 19 -5.39 8.35 -19.09
N GLN A 20 -5.86 7.66 -20.14
CA GLN A 20 -7.12 6.92 -20.09
C GLN A 20 -7.14 5.81 -19.03
N TYR A 21 -5.99 5.21 -18.72
CA TYR A 21 -5.88 4.19 -17.67
C TYR A 21 -6.14 4.78 -16.27
N TYR A 22 -5.86 6.07 -16.08
CA TYR A 22 -6.00 6.77 -14.79
C TYR A 22 -7.31 7.55 -14.64
N ASN A 23 -8.05 7.77 -15.71
CA ASN A 23 -9.37 8.40 -15.65
C ASN A 23 -10.35 7.79 -14.64
N PRO A 24 -10.37 6.46 -14.38
CA PRO A 24 -11.21 5.91 -13.32
C PRO A 24 -10.97 6.52 -11.94
N LEU A 25 -9.75 7.00 -11.63
CA LEU A 25 -9.44 7.68 -10.36
C LEU A 25 -10.29 8.93 -10.16
N LEU A 26 -10.63 9.65 -11.23
CA LEU A 26 -11.46 10.87 -11.17
C LEU A 26 -12.91 10.58 -10.75
N THR A 27 -13.34 9.32 -10.77
CA THR A 27 -14.68 8.91 -10.30
C THR A 27 -14.73 8.66 -8.80
N VAL A 28 -13.57 8.61 -8.13
CA VAL A 28 -13.49 8.42 -6.69
C VAL A 28 -13.95 9.70 -6.00
N ASN A 29 -15.06 9.59 -5.28
CA ASN A 29 -15.64 10.68 -4.49
C ASN A 29 -15.76 10.35 -3.00
N LYS A 30 -15.39 9.12 -2.60
CA LYS A 30 -15.40 8.65 -1.23
C LYS A 30 -14.18 7.81 -0.91
N ILE A 31 -13.74 7.88 0.33
CA ILE A 31 -12.71 7.01 0.91
C ILE A 31 -13.25 6.32 2.16
N ASP A 32 -12.96 5.02 2.26
CA ASP A 32 -13.28 4.15 3.38
C ASP A 32 -12.16 4.24 4.42
N VAL A 33 -12.40 4.94 5.53
CA VAL A 33 -11.34 5.29 6.49
C VAL A 33 -10.80 4.05 7.20
N ASN A 34 -11.65 3.08 7.52
CA ASN A 34 -11.16 1.85 8.16
C ASN A 34 -10.26 1.06 7.20
N CYS A 35 -10.69 0.92 5.93
CA CYS A 35 -9.90 0.23 4.91
C CYS A 35 -8.59 0.97 4.60
N MET A 36 -8.64 2.30 4.49
CA MET A 36 -7.46 3.16 4.32
C MET A 36 -6.45 2.94 5.45
N LEU A 37 -6.90 2.84 6.71
CA LEU A 37 -6.02 2.63 7.86
C LEU A 37 -5.40 1.22 7.87
N ILE A 38 -6.11 0.20 7.37
CA ILE A 38 -5.49 -1.12 7.15
C ILE A 38 -4.40 -1.02 6.08
N HIS A 39 -4.63 -0.28 4.99
CA HIS A 39 -3.60 -0.02 3.97
C HIS A 39 -2.41 0.77 4.52
N THR A 40 -2.64 1.78 5.37
CA THR A 40 -1.56 2.48 6.08
C THR A 40 -0.72 1.49 6.87
N ALA A 41 -1.35 0.64 7.70
CA ALA A 41 -0.63 -0.33 8.51
C ALA A 41 0.11 -1.38 7.66
N LEU A 42 -0.48 -1.80 6.54
CA LEU A 42 0.10 -2.80 5.65
C LEU A 42 1.36 -2.28 4.95
N TRP A 43 1.29 -1.10 4.33
CA TRP A 43 2.33 -0.65 3.41
C TRP A 43 3.45 0.13 4.10
N THR A 44 3.25 0.71 5.27
CA THR A 44 4.34 1.31 6.06
C THR A 44 5.07 0.30 6.95
N ARG A 45 4.56 -0.94 7.07
CA ARG A 45 5.23 -2.01 7.81
C ARG A 45 6.54 -2.39 7.12
N PRO A 46 7.65 -2.59 7.85
CA PRO A 46 8.89 -3.09 7.27
C PRO A 46 8.73 -4.54 6.77
N PRO A 47 9.31 -4.89 5.61
CA PRO A 47 9.24 -6.24 5.03
C PRO A 47 10.25 -7.23 5.63
N LYS A 48 11.01 -6.81 6.65
CA LYS A 48 11.88 -7.67 7.48
C LYS A 48 11.66 -7.32 8.94
N LEU A 49 11.63 -8.32 9.82
CA LEU A 49 11.60 -8.09 11.26
C LEU A 49 12.98 -8.23 11.88
N THR A 50 13.35 -7.22 12.68
CA THR A 50 14.56 -7.23 13.51
C THR A 50 14.17 -7.06 14.97
N GLY A 51 13.61 -8.12 15.58
CA GLY A 51 13.38 -8.20 17.02
C GLY A 51 12.17 -7.41 17.58
N PHE A 52 11.42 -6.66 16.77
CA PHE A 52 10.17 -6.02 17.20
C PHE A 52 9.13 -5.97 16.07
N HIS A 53 7.84 -5.91 16.43
CA HIS A 53 6.73 -5.77 15.49
C HIS A 53 5.96 -4.47 15.77
N LEU A 54 5.55 -3.75 14.72
CA LEU A 54 4.48 -2.78 14.84
C LEU A 54 3.15 -3.54 14.99
N SER A 55 2.27 -3.10 15.89
CA SER A 55 0.96 -3.75 16.09
C SER A 55 0.16 -3.90 14.79
N ASP A 56 -0.59 -4.98 14.61
CA ASP A 56 -1.22 -5.38 13.33
C ASP A 56 -2.34 -4.43 12.85
N PHE A 57 -2.72 -3.50 13.70
CA PHE A 57 -3.74 -2.48 13.45
C PHE A 57 -3.33 -1.14 14.08
N TRP A 58 -2.01 -0.93 14.23
CA TRP A 58 -1.42 0.24 14.89
C TRP A 58 -1.95 1.56 14.30
N ALA A 59 -2.10 1.63 12.97
CA ALA A 59 -2.55 2.83 12.29
C ALA A 59 -3.97 3.19 12.70
N TRP A 60 -4.83 2.19 12.87
CA TRP A 60 -6.19 2.42 13.34
C TRP A 60 -6.20 2.95 14.77
N LEU A 61 -5.49 2.31 15.69
CA LEU A 61 -5.38 2.78 17.09
C LEU A 61 -4.89 4.22 17.17
N ARG A 62 -3.87 4.54 16.36
CA ARG A 62 -3.20 5.84 16.41
C ARG A 62 -4.05 6.94 15.79
N TYR A 63 -4.73 6.67 14.67
CA TYR A 63 -5.30 7.71 13.82
C TYR A 63 -6.80 7.72 13.68
N PHE A 64 -7.50 6.60 13.90
CA PHE A 64 -8.95 6.59 13.84
C PHE A 64 -9.59 7.68 14.73
N PRO A 65 -9.13 7.92 15.98
CA PRO A 65 -9.69 8.97 16.83
C PRO A 65 -9.48 10.41 16.32
N ALA A 66 -8.52 10.62 15.41
CA ALA A 66 -8.17 11.94 14.87
C ALA A 66 -9.17 12.44 13.81
N PHE A 67 -9.89 11.54 13.13
CA PHE A 67 -10.82 11.89 12.08
C PHE A 67 -12.20 12.30 12.63
N SER A 68 -12.80 13.32 12.02
CA SER A 68 -14.13 13.81 12.38
C SER A 68 -15.19 12.78 12.06
N LYS A 69 -16.03 12.44 13.04
CA LYS A 69 -17.18 11.55 12.83
C LYS A 69 -18.36 12.29 12.16
N THR A 70 -18.50 13.59 12.43
CA THR A 70 -19.66 14.40 12.04
C THR A 70 -19.52 15.07 10.68
N SER A 71 -18.29 15.34 10.22
CA SER A 71 -18.07 15.94 8.88
C SER A 71 -18.34 14.91 7.79
N SER A 72 -18.94 15.31 6.66
CA SER A 72 -19.13 14.39 5.54
C SER A 72 -17.82 14.11 4.80
N ASP A 73 -16.93 15.11 4.71
CA ASP A 73 -15.61 15.00 4.09
C ASP A 73 -14.55 14.42 5.04
N LEU A 74 -13.45 13.91 4.45
CA LEU A 74 -12.32 13.42 5.24
C LEU A 74 -11.66 14.61 5.92
N ARG A 75 -11.81 14.71 7.25
CA ARG A 75 -11.38 15.89 8.01
C ARG A 75 -10.87 15.50 9.39
N LEU A 76 -9.89 16.24 9.88
CA LEU A 76 -9.38 16.08 11.24
C LEU A 76 -10.28 16.81 12.24
N ARG A 77 -10.36 16.29 13.46
CA ARG A 77 -11.16 16.91 14.53
C ARG A 77 -10.51 18.16 15.10
N LYS A 78 -11.28 18.92 15.86
CA LYS A 78 -10.81 20.12 16.55
C LYS A 78 -9.64 19.85 17.48
N GLU A 79 -9.71 18.77 18.25
CA GLU A 79 -8.70 18.38 19.23
C GLU A 79 -7.34 18.07 18.58
N TRP A 80 -7.34 17.65 17.30
CA TRP A 80 -6.11 17.39 16.56
C TRP A 80 -5.30 18.67 16.28
N LYS A 81 -5.95 19.84 16.23
CA LYS A 81 -5.29 21.12 15.99
C LYS A 81 -4.26 21.46 17.07
N ASP A 82 -4.43 20.96 18.29
CA ASP A 82 -3.56 21.27 19.42
C ASP A 82 -2.49 20.19 19.68
N ILE A 83 -2.50 19.10 18.90
CA ILE A 83 -1.48 18.05 18.96
C ILE A 83 -0.12 18.59 18.47
N ASP A 84 0.97 18.04 19.02
CA ASP A 84 2.34 18.37 18.65
C ASP A 84 2.56 18.36 17.11
N PRO A 85 3.24 19.38 16.54
CA PRO A 85 3.48 19.47 15.10
C PRO A 85 4.18 18.25 14.48
N HIS A 86 5.09 17.57 15.19
CA HIS A 86 5.75 16.38 14.66
C HIS A 86 4.76 15.22 14.52
N GLN A 87 3.88 15.03 15.50
CA GLN A 87 2.82 14.02 15.40
C GLN A 87 1.86 14.29 14.24
N LYS A 88 1.59 15.57 13.94
CA LYS A 88 0.84 15.96 12.73
C LYS A 88 1.60 15.54 11.48
N THR A 89 2.87 15.90 11.35
CA THR A 89 3.70 15.51 10.19
C THR A 89 3.68 13.99 9.97
N ILE A 90 3.89 13.21 11.03
CA ILE A 90 3.87 11.74 10.94
C ILE A 90 2.50 11.23 10.46
N LEU A 91 1.38 11.76 10.98
CA LEU A 91 0.06 11.38 10.47
C LEU A 91 -0.07 11.66 8.98
N SER A 92 0.29 12.86 8.52
CA SER A 92 0.17 13.17 7.09
C SER A 92 1.01 12.23 6.23
N ASP A 93 2.24 11.92 6.62
CA ASP A 93 3.13 11.06 5.84
C ASP A 93 2.56 9.63 5.75
N GLU A 94 2.15 9.05 6.88
CA GLU A 94 1.63 7.68 6.94
C GLU A 94 0.23 7.54 6.30
N ILE A 95 -0.65 8.53 6.45
CA ILE A 95 -1.95 8.56 5.75
C ILE A 95 -1.76 8.86 4.27
N GLY A 96 -0.71 9.60 3.88
CA GLY A 96 -0.29 9.75 2.49
C GLY A 96 -0.05 8.42 1.81
N VAL A 97 0.62 7.49 2.49
CA VAL A 97 0.81 6.12 2.00
C VAL A 97 -0.52 5.37 1.91
N GLY A 98 -1.28 5.32 3.01
CA GLY A 98 -2.51 4.52 3.07
C GLY A 98 -3.59 4.97 2.09
N SER A 99 -3.84 6.27 1.99
CA SER A 99 -4.84 6.84 1.07
C SER A 99 -4.48 6.63 -0.39
N THR A 100 -3.21 6.86 -0.74
CA THR A 100 -2.70 6.69 -2.11
C THR A 100 -2.79 5.23 -2.54
N THR A 101 -2.22 4.32 -1.74
CA THR A 101 -2.22 2.89 -2.05
C THR A 101 -3.62 2.29 -2.04
N TYR A 102 -4.49 2.65 -1.08
CA TYR A 102 -5.89 2.24 -1.06
C TYR A 102 -6.62 2.68 -2.33
N THR A 103 -6.47 3.94 -2.74
CA THR A 103 -7.15 4.48 -3.91
C THR A 103 -6.69 3.78 -5.19
N LEU A 104 -5.38 3.58 -5.38
CA LEU A 104 -4.82 2.88 -6.54
C LEU A 104 -5.28 1.42 -6.60
N ILE A 105 -5.23 0.72 -5.47
CA ILE A 105 -5.63 -0.68 -5.38
C ILE A 105 -7.14 -0.84 -5.63
N ASN A 106 -7.96 -0.06 -4.93
CA ASN A 106 -9.42 -0.21 -4.97
C ASN A 106 -10.02 0.26 -6.30
N THR A 107 -9.35 1.19 -7.00
CA THR A 107 -9.88 1.76 -8.26
C THR A 107 -9.25 1.14 -9.50
N LEU A 108 -7.96 0.83 -9.47
CA LEU A 108 -7.21 0.35 -10.63
C LEU A 108 -6.69 -1.09 -10.47
N SER A 109 -7.04 -1.77 -9.37
CA SER A 109 -6.68 -3.17 -9.10
C SER A 109 -5.18 -3.44 -9.13
N PHE A 110 -4.39 -2.52 -8.56
CA PHE A 110 -2.96 -2.78 -8.35
C PHE A 110 -2.78 -4.03 -7.49
N GLN A 111 -1.80 -4.87 -7.84
CA GLN A 111 -1.62 -6.17 -7.19
C GLN A 111 -1.03 -5.99 -5.78
N GLY A 112 -0.10 -5.04 -5.62
CA GLY A 112 0.50 -4.70 -4.33
C GLY A 112 1.74 -3.82 -4.49
N PHE A 113 2.29 -3.42 -3.35
CA PHE A 113 3.48 -2.58 -3.25
C PHE A 113 4.52 -3.18 -2.29
N ILE A 114 5.75 -2.73 -2.42
CA ILE A 114 6.87 -3.05 -1.53
C ILE A 114 7.83 -1.86 -1.51
N ASP A 115 8.58 -1.69 -0.42
CA ASP A 115 9.58 -0.62 -0.32
C ASP A 115 10.63 -0.84 -1.40
N ALA A 116 10.91 0.19 -2.19
CA ALA A 116 11.85 0.05 -3.30
C ALA A 116 13.27 -0.27 -2.80
N ILE A 117 13.65 0.25 -1.62
CA ILE A 117 14.94 -0.09 -1.00
C ILE A 117 15.04 -1.58 -0.64
N TYR A 118 13.96 -2.19 -0.16
CA TYR A 118 13.95 -3.63 0.13
C TYR A 118 14.14 -4.45 -1.14
N VAL A 119 13.49 -4.07 -2.24
CA VAL A 119 13.66 -4.75 -3.53
C VAL A 119 15.10 -4.68 -4.01
N LEU A 120 15.75 -3.51 -3.87
CA LEU A 120 17.16 -3.37 -4.22
C LEU A 120 18.06 -4.25 -3.35
N GLU A 121 17.82 -4.33 -2.04
CA GLU A 121 18.58 -5.24 -1.16
C GLU A 121 18.41 -6.70 -1.57
N THR A 122 17.17 -7.13 -1.78
CA THR A 122 16.82 -8.50 -2.16
C THR A 122 17.42 -8.91 -3.50
N LEU A 123 17.61 -7.95 -4.41
CA LEU A 123 18.21 -8.16 -5.72
C LEU A 123 19.71 -7.81 -5.77
N ASN A 124 20.32 -7.49 -4.62
CA ASN A 124 21.72 -7.09 -4.49
C ASN A 124 22.13 -5.86 -5.35
N LEU A 125 21.22 -4.89 -5.52
CA LEU A 125 21.40 -3.69 -6.33
C LEU A 125 21.75 -2.43 -5.52
N THR A 126 21.74 -2.48 -4.18
CA THR A 126 21.99 -1.30 -3.31
C THR A 126 23.34 -0.63 -3.58
N HIS A 127 24.34 -1.38 -4.03
CA HIS A 127 25.65 -0.85 -4.40
C HIS A 127 25.61 0.13 -5.59
N LEU A 128 24.60 0.04 -6.45
CA LEU A 128 24.39 0.95 -7.59
C LEU A 128 23.84 2.30 -7.15
N LEU A 129 23.00 2.34 -6.10
CA LEU A 129 22.55 3.58 -5.47
C LEU A 129 23.73 4.38 -4.92
N LEU A 130 24.64 3.72 -4.19
CA LEU A 130 25.80 4.36 -3.56
C LEU A 130 26.78 4.94 -4.59
N LYS A 131 26.89 4.31 -5.78
CA LYS A 131 27.69 4.84 -6.88
C LYS A 131 27.07 6.10 -7.49
N LYS A 132 25.74 6.15 -7.64
CA LYS A 132 25.04 7.31 -8.21
C LYS A 132 24.85 8.46 -7.20
N SER A 133 24.68 8.16 -5.92
CA SER A 133 24.51 9.17 -4.86
C SER A 133 25.77 10.01 -4.61
N LYS A 134 26.98 9.45 -4.85
CA LYS A 134 28.24 10.22 -4.86
C LYS A 134 28.26 11.35 -5.90
N ASN A 135 27.45 11.23 -6.96
CA ASN A 135 27.27 12.27 -7.99
C ASN A 135 26.02 13.14 -7.74
N GLY A 136 25.40 13.05 -6.55
CA GLY A 136 24.29 13.89 -6.10
C GLY A 136 22.90 13.44 -6.54
N LYS A 137 22.76 12.31 -7.27
CA LYS A 137 21.51 11.91 -7.92
C LYS A 137 21.24 10.41 -7.85
N GLY A 138 20.73 9.97 -6.71
CA GLY A 138 20.29 8.60 -6.50
C GLY A 138 19.13 8.57 -5.53
N LYS A 139 17.95 9.04 -5.97
CA LYS A 139 16.73 8.96 -5.18
C LYS A 139 15.99 7.67 -5.53
N THR A 140 15.67 6.91 -4.49
CA THR A 140 14.80 5.73 -4.56
C THR A 140 13.38 6.22 -4.33
N PRO A 141 12.37 5.78 -5.13
CA PRO A 141 10.98 6.04 -4.78
C PRO A 141 10.65 5.38 -3.43
N ASP A 142 9.63 5.86 -2.73
CA ASP A 142 9.17 5.18 -1.49
C ASP A 142 8.86 3.70 -1.76
N TYR A 143 8.11 3.43 -2.84
CA TYR A 143 7.59 2.10 -3.17
C TYR A 143 7.78 1.72 -4.64
N ILE A 144 7.77 0.43 -4.89
CA ILE A 144 7.63 -0.18 -6.21
C ILE A 144 6.51 -1.23 -6.15
N GLY A 145 5.77 -1.40 -7.24
CA GLY A 145 4.60 -2.27 -7.27
C GLY A 145 4.30 -2.82 -8.67
N LEU A 146 3.24 -3.62 -8.74
CA LEU A 146 2.66 -4.10 -9.98
C LEU A 146 1.23 -3.59 -10.12
N ASP A 147 0.90 -3.11 -11.31
CA ASP A 147 -0.48 -2.78 -11.64
C ASP A 147 -1.28 -4.03 -12.05
N ASN A 148 -2.55 -3.86 -12.44
CA ASN A 148 -3.42 -4.96 -12.83
C ASN A 148 -2.93 -5.76 -14.07
N PHE A 149 -2.00 -5.21 -14.84
CA PHE A 149 -1.44 -5.86 -16.03
C PHE A 149 -0.02 -6.42 -15.78
N GLY A 150 0.45 -6.39 -14.53
CA GLY A 150 1.81 -6.79 -14.17
C GLY A 150 2.88 -5.81 -14.63
N ARG A 151 2.52 -4.56 -14.96
CA ARG A 151 3.48 -3.51 -15.28
C ARG A 151 4.10 -3.00 -14.00
N VAL A 152 5.42 -2.81 -14.01
CA VAL A 152 6.16 -2.26 -12.87
C VAL A 152 5.88 -0.77 -12.73
N ILE A 153 5.53 -0.36 -11.52
CA ILE A 153 5.19 1.01 -11.14
C ILE A 153 6.14 1.47 -10.04
N ALA A 154 6.69 2.67 -10.15
CA ALA A 154 7.35 3.35 -9.05
C ALA A 154 6.37 4.34 -8.40
N LEU A 155 6.28 4.34 -7.08
CA LEU A 155 5.30 5.12 -6.32
C LEU A 155 5.99 5.91 -5.20
N GLU A 156 5.82 7.22 -5.23
CA GLU A 156 6.12 8.12 -4.12
C GLU A 156 4.80 8.55 -3.45
N CYS A 157 4.78 8.59 -2.12
CA CYS A 157 3.62 9.01 -1.35
C CYS A 157 3.89 10.32 -0.61
N LYS A 158 2.91 11.22 -0.60
CA LYS A 158 2.99 12.50 0.13
C LYS A 158 1.71 12.75 0.90
N GLY A 159 1.83 13.42 2.05
CA GLY A 159 0.67 13.94 2.74
C GLY A 159 0.93 15.32 3.32
N THR A 160 -0.15 16.07 3.53
CA THR A 160 -0.08 17.35 4.24
C THR A 160 -1.42 17.67 4.90
N GLN A 161 -1.36 18.47 5.96
CA GLN A 161 -2.53 18.98 6.67
C GLN A 161 -2.68 20.50 6.54
N ASN A 162 -1.78 21.16 5.81
CA ASN A 162 -1.69 22.63 5.77
C ASN A 162 -2.65 23.21 4.74
N LYS A 163 -2.30 23.07 3.45
CA LYS A 163 -3.06 23.61 2.31
C LYS A 163 -2.85 22.74 1.07
N ILE A 164 -3.80 22.76 0.14
CA ILE A 164 -3.67 22.10 -1.17
C ILE A 164 -2.43 22.61 -1.93
N LYS A 165 -2.12 23.91 -1.82
CA LYS A 165 -0.92 24.49 -2.42
C LYS A 165 0.37 23.82 -1.95
N ASP A 166 0.44 23.41 -0.69
CA ASP A 166 1.62 22.76 -0.14
C ASP A 166 1.72 21.30 -0.59
N LEU A 167 0.57 20.64 -0.83
CA LEU A 167 0.53 19.33 -1.48
C LEU A 167 1.12 19.40 -2.88
N TYR A 168 0.65 20.33 -3.72
CA TYR A 168 1.18 20.50 -5.07
C TYR A 168 2.67 20.80 -5.08
N LYS A 169 3.15 21.65 -4.14
CA LYS A 169 4.59 21.90 -3.98
C LYS A 169 5.34 20.64 -3.58
N ALA A 170 4.83 19.84 -2.64
CA ALA A 170 5.49 18.60 -2.19
C ALA A 170 5.60 17.58 -3.33
N ILE A 171 4.51 17.41 -4.09
CA ILE A 171 4.46 16.52 -5.27
C ILE A 171 5.41 17.02 -6.36
N THR A 172 5.52 18.34 -6.57
CA THR A 172 6.42 18.91 -7.58
C THR A 172 7.90 18.86 -7.15
N LYS A 173 8.21 19.17 -5.88
CA LYS A 173 9.59 19.18 -5.35
C LYS A 173 10.18 17.78 -5.18
N GLY A 174 9.34 16.75 -5.08
CA GLY A 174 9.80 15.35 -5.08
C GLY A 174 10.53 14.95 -6.36
N ILE A 175 10.46 15.77 -7.42
CA ILE A 175 10.91 15.45 -8.77
C ILE A 175 11.81 16.59 -9.24
N GLU A 176 13.11 16.36 -9.42
CA GLU A 176 13.91 17.28 -10.23
C GLU A 176 13.38 17.20 -11.66
N GLN A 177 12.86 18.32 -12.16
CA GLN A 177 12.29 18.40 -13.50
C GLN A 177 13.35 18.06 -14.56
N LYS A 178 13.32 16.84 -15.08
CA LYS A 178 13.70 16.55 -16.45
C LYS A 178 12.45 16.04 -17.16
N GLU A 179 11.86 16.91 -17.97
CA GLU A 179 10.75 16.55 -18.86
C GLU A 179 11.25 15.55 -19.90
N ASN A 180 11.23 14.26 -19.57
CA ASN A 180 11.34 13.21 -20.56
C ASN A 180 9.95 12.66 -20.81
N LEU A 181 9.26 13.30 -21.75
CA LEU A 181 8.13 12.75 -22.50
C LEU A 181 8.58 11.51 -23.30
N THR A 182 8.98 10.41 -22.65
CA THR A 182 9.20 9.17 -23.38
C THR A 182 7.89 8.41 -23.45
N LYS A 183 7.27 8.48 -24.64
CA LYS A 183 6.13 7.64 -25.05
C LYS A 183 6.38 6.13 -24.86
N ASN A 184 7.63 5.73 -24.65
CA ASN A 184 8.10 4.40 -24.32
C ASN A 184 9.24 4.52 -23.28
N PRO A 185 8.99 4.40 -21.97
CA PRO A 185 10.08 4.34 -21.01
C PRO A 185 10.94 3.11 -21.33
N THR A 186 12.21 3.36 -21.68
CA THR A 186 13.25 2.34 -21.76
C THR A 186 13.52 1.86 -20.33
N GLY A 187 13.36 0.57 -20.08
CA GLY A 187 13.57 -0.04 -18.75
C GLY A 187 12.31 -0.68 -18.13
N PRO A 188 12.43 -1.30 -16.94
CA PRO A 188 11.34 -2.04 -16.30
C PRO A 188 10.14 -1.20 -15.88
N ILE A 189 10.35 -0.02 -15.27
CA ILE A 189 9.25 0.86 -14.86
C ILE A 189 8.51 1.34 -16.10
N LYS A 190 7.21 1.07 -16.13
CA LYS A 190 6.32 1.51 -17.21
C LYS A 190 5.53 2.76 -16.84
N ILE A 191 5.40 3.05 -15.55
CA ILE A 191 4.69 4.22 -15.05
C ILE A 191 5.33 4.72 -13.75
N GLY A 192 5.59 6.01 -13.68
CA GLY A 192 5.86 6.70 -12.43
C GLY A 192 4.57 7.21 -11.81
N LEU A 193 4.47 7.20 -10.49
CA LEU A 193 3.39 7.88 -9.78
C LEU A 193 3.95 8.61 -8.56
N VAL A 194 3.55 9.86 -8.40
CA VAL A 194 3.51 10.53 -7.11
C VAL A 194 2.05 10.71 -6.75
N GLY A 195 1.60 10.04 -5.70
CA GLY A 195 0.29 10.27 -5.10
C GLY A 195 0.44 11.06 -3.83
N GLY A 196 -0.47 12.01 -3.59
CA GLY A 196 -0.51 12.61 -2.28
C GLY A 196 -1.86 13.15 -1.86
N ILE A 197 -2.01 13.31 -0.55
CA ILE A 197 -3.25 13.69 0.10
C ILE A 197 -3.11 15.00 0.88
N PHE A 198 -4.12 15.86 0.76
CA PHE A 198 -4.37 16.95 1.69
C PHE A 198 -5.53 16.56 2.61
N ILE A 199 -5.28 16.62 3.92
CA ILE A 199 -6.27 16.33 4.96
C ILE A 199 -6.57 17.62 5.73
N PRO A 200 -7.74 18.24 5.56
CA PRO A 200 -8.06 19.50 6.21
C PRO A 200 -8.18 19.36 7.74
N GLN A 201 -7.73 20.39 8.46
CA GLN A 201 -8.10 20.62 9.85
C GLN A 201 -9.60 20.95 9.96
N PHE A 202 -10.18 20.82 11.15
CA PHE A 202 -11.62 21.02 11.36
C PHE A 202 -12.16 22.37 10.86
N ASP A 203 -11.35 23.43 10.92
CA ASP A 203 -11.70 24.81 10.57
C ASP A 203 -11.19 25.24 9.19
N ASN A 204 -10.56 24.34 8.43
CA ASN A 204 -10.06 24.67 7.10
C ASN A 204 -11.22 24.71 6.08
N PRO A 205 -11.41 25.78 5.30
CA PRO A 205 -12.50 25.85 4.32
C PRO A 205 -12.33 24.91 3.11
N GLU A 206 -11.12 24.42 2.85
CA GLU A 206 -10.84 23.47 1.77
C GLU A 206 -11.29 22.05 2.16
N SER A 207 -11.74 21.26 1.18
CA SER A 207 -12.06 19.83 1.35
C SER A 207 -10.83 18.95 1.10
N ALA A 208 -10.87 17.71 1.59
CA ALA A 208 -9.83 16.74 1.32
C ALA A 208 -9.63 16.47 -0.18
N LEU A 209 -8.36 16.31 -0.56
CA LEU A 209 -7.93 16.12 -1.94
C LEU A 209 -6.87 15.03 -2.01
N ILE A 210 -7.02 14.08 -2.93
CA ILE A 210 -5.93 13.26 -3.45
C ILE A 210 -5.53 13.78 -4.82
N HIS A 211 -4.23 13.92 -5.05
CA HIS A 211 -3.68 14.34 -6.32
C HIS A 211 -2.63 13.35 -6.81
N PHE A 212 -2.70 12.99 -8.09
CA PHE A 212 -1.73 12.13 -8.76
C PHE A 212 -1.00 12.86 -9.88
N ARG A 213 0.31 12.61 -9.98
CA ARG A 213 1.19 13.11 -11.04
C ARG A 213 2.16 12.01 -11.48
N ASP A 214 2.59 12.05 -12.75
CA ASP A 214 3.64 11.18 -13.29
C ASP A 214 5.04 11.87 -13.16
N PRO A 215 5.93 11.37 -12.30
CA PRO A 215 7.33 11.80 -12.17
C PRO A 215 8.29 11.11 -13.15
N ASP A 216 9.49 11.68 -13.32
CA ASP A 216 10.61 10.98 -13.95
C ASP A 216 11.35 10.09 -12.94
N TRP A 217 11.51 8.79 -13.27
CA TRP A 217 12.29 7.81 -12.51
C TRP A 217 13.46 7.19 -13.30
N ASN A 218 13.94 7.84 -14.37
CA ASN A 218 14.98 7.30 -15.26
C ASN A 218 16.19 6.71 -14.52
N GLU A 219 16.74 7.43 -13.53
CA GLU A 219 17.93 6.99 -12.79
C GLU A 219 17.71 5.70 -11.99
N PHE A 220 16.54 5.58 -11.35
CA PHE A 220 16.15 4.38 -10.61
C PHE A 220 15.78 3.25 -11.59
N ASN A 221 15.14 3.58 -12.72
CA ASN A 221 14.81 2.65 -13.79
C ASN A 221 16.07 1.99 -14.39
N GLU A 222 17.14 2.75 -14.57
CA GLU A 222 18.45 2.23 -14.97
C GLU A 222 19.00 1.22 -13.95
N ILE A 223 18.87 1.48 -12.64
CA ILE A 223 19.36 0.56 -11.60
C ILE A 223 18.63 -0.77 -11.66
N ILE A 224 17.30 -0.75 -11.73
CA ILE A 224 16.50 -1.98 -11.78
C ILE A 224 16.54 -2.66 -13.16
N SER A 225 17.09 -2.00 -14.19
CA SER A 225 17.29 -2.63 -15.51
C SER A 225 18.40 -3.67 -15.50
N GLU A 226 19.25 -3.69 -14.46
CA GLU A 226 20.33 -4.67 -14.28
C GLU A 226 19.83 -6.07 -13.91
N VAL A 227 18.53 -6.23 -13.66
CA VAL A 227 17.90 -7.53 -13.36
C VAL A 227 16.89 -7.92 -14.42
N ALA A 228 16.70 -9.23 -14.59
CA ALA A 228 15.66 -9.74 -15.47
C ALA A 228 14.27 -9.27 -14.99
N PRO A 229 13.37 -8.83 -15.89
CA PRO A 229 12.02 -8.39 -15.52
C PRO A 229 11.23 -9.41 -14.71
N GLU A 230 11.45 -10.69 -14.97
CA GLU A 230 10.86 -11.81 -14.24
C GLU A 230 11.29 -11.85 -12.78
N GLU A 231 12.57 -11.62 -12.50
CA GLU A 231 13.11 -11.61 -11.14
C GLU A 231 12.59 -10.42 -10.36
N LEU A 232 12.52 -9.25 -11.01
CA LEU A 232 11.95 -8.04 -10.44
C LEU A 232 10.48 -8.27 -10.06
N ALA A 233 9.67 -8.81 -10.97
CA ALA A 233 8.26 -9.08 -10.71
C ALA A 233 8.05 -10.05 -9.53
N LYS A 234 8.82 -11.16 -9.48
CA LYS A 234 8.78 -12.10 -8.35
C LYS A 234 9.18 -11.44 -7.04
N ALA A 235 10.23 -10.60 -7.04
CA ALA A 235 10.67 -9.88 -5.84
C ALA A 235 9.58 -8.92 -5.33
N ILE A 236 8.88 -8.23 -6.23
CA ILE A 236 7.77 -7.33 -5.88
C ILE A 236 6.61 -8.10 -5.26
N ILE A 237 6.15 -9.17 -5.92
CA ILE A 237 5.03 -10.00 -5.42
C ILE A 237 5.41 -10.63 -4.08
N ARG A 238 6.62 -11.21 -3.96
CA ARG A 238 7.11 -11.80 -2.71
C ARG A 238 7.14 -10.79 -1.57
N GLY A 239 7.68 -9.59 -1.80
CA GLY A 239 7.69 -8.52 -0.80
C GLY A 239 6.28 -8.12 -0.36
N SER A 240 5.34 -8.04 -1.30
CA SER A 240 3.93 -7.77 -1.00
C SER A 240 3.29 -8.87 -0.15
N VAL A 241 3.55 -10.14 -0.45
CA VAL A 241 3.08 -11.31 0.33
C VAL A 241 3.67 -11.30 1.73
N ILE A 242 4.97 -11.02 1.89
CA ILE A 242 5.63 -10.93 3.19
C ILE A 242 4.96 -9.90 4.10
N LYS A 243 4.67 -8.68 3.58
CA LYS A 243 3.98 -7.64 4.37
C LYS A 243 2.59 -8.09 4.82
N GLN A 244 1.87 -8.82 3.98
CA GLN A 244 0.55 -9.36 4.31
C GLN A 244 0.63 -10.49 5.34
N LEU A 245 1.62 -11.38 5.25
CA LEU A 245 1.86 -12.42 6.25
C LEU A 245 2.14 -11.80 7.62
N TYR A 246 3.00 -10.78 7.69
CA TYR A 246 3.23 -10.06 8.94
C TYR A 246 1.97 -9.36 9.46
N LEU A 247 1.18 -8.72 8.59
CA LEU A 247 -0.10 -8.12 9.00
C LEU A 247 -1.08 -9.17 9.56
N ALA A 248 -1.06 -10.39 9.03
CA ALA A 248 -1.88 -11.49 9.51
C ALA A 248 -1.39 -12.06 10.86
N GLY A 249 -0.15 -11.76 11.26
CA GLY A 249 0.51 -12.39 12.40
C GLY A 249 1.19 -13.73 12.07
N ALA A 250 1.28 -14.11 10.78
CA ALA A 250 1.98 -15.30 10.30
C ALA A 250 3.50 -15.06 10.23
N ASN A 251 4.10 -14.77 11.39
CA ASN A 251 5.46 -14.24 11.50
C ASN A 251 6.53 -15.26 11.10
N ASN A 252 6.34 -16.56 11.39
CA ASN A 252 7.33 -17.58 11.03
C ASN A 252 7.44 -17.70 9.50
N SER A 253 6.28 -17.79 8.84
CA SER A 253 6.17 -17.87 7.39
C SER A 253 6.72 -16.63 6.69
N ALA A 254 6.41 -15.45 7.24
CA ALA A 254 6.93 -14.18 6.73
C ALA A 254 8.46 -14.09 6.85
N ASN A 255 9.01 -14.48 8.01
CA ASN A 255 10.46 -14.47 8.26
C ASN A 255 11.19 -15.42 7.31
N GLU A 256 10.71 -16.66 7.17
CA GLU A 256 11.30 -17.64 6.26
C GLU A 256 11.28 -17.13 4.81
N LEU A 257 10.14 -16.63 4.33
CA LEU A 257 10.02 -16.09 2.98
C LEU A 257 10.88 -14.83 2.76
N SER A 258 11.04 -13.99 3.79
CA SER A 258 11.89 -12.79 3.72
C SER A 258 13.39 -13.11 3.67
N ASN A 259 13.78 -14.26 4.22
CA ASN A 259 15.15 -14.76 4.25
C ASN A 259 15.49 -15.67 3.06
N TYR A 260 14.53 -15.91 2.15
CA TYR A 260 14.77 -16.68 0.94
C TYR A 260 15.89 -16.05 0.11
N ILE A 261 16.90 -16.87 -0.19
CA ILE A 261 18.00 -16.52 -1.09
C ILE A 261 17.76 -17.25 -2.41
N LYS A 262 17.74 -16.49 -3.51
CA LYS A 262 17.56 -17.03 -4.85
C LYS A 262 18.60 -18.10 -5.16
N GLY A 263 18.15 -19.18 -5.79
CA GLY A 263 19.02 -20.30 -6.19
C GLY A 263 19.08 -21.42 -5.17
N ASN A 264 18.57 -21.20 -3.95
CA ASN A 264 18.37 -22.26 -2.98
C ASN A 264 17.00 -22.89 -3.16
N ASP A 265 16.90 -24.19 -2.89
CA ASP A 265 15.61 -24.83 -2.67
C ASP A 265 14.94 -24.17 -1.47
N PHE A 266 13.65 -23.88 -1.61
CA PHE A 266 12.84 -23.28 -0.56
C PHE A 266 11.70 -24.20 -0.21
N GLU A 267 11.66 -24.59 1.05
CA GLU A 267 10.54 -25.29 1.65
C GLU A 267 10.22 -24.61 2.97
N LEU A 268 8.94 -24.37 3.22
CA LEU A 268 8.51 -23.86 4.51
C LEU A 268 8.77 -24.91 5.58
N SER A 269 9.24 -24.49 6.74
CA SER A 269 9.36 -25.39 7.89
C SER A 269 7.99 -25.97 8.27
N ALA A 270 8.00 -27.08 9.02
CA ALA A 270 6.77 -27.63 9.58
C ALA A 270 6.02 -26.61 10.46
N GLN A 271 6.76 -25.74 11.16
CA GLN A 271 6.20 -24.69 11.99
C GLN A 271 5.50 -23.62 11.16
N ALA A 272 6.15 -23.09 10.11
CA ALA A 272 5.54 -22.12 9.20
C ALA A 272 4.33 -22.73 8.45
N THR A 273 4.44 -24.00 8.04
CA THR A 273 3.33 -24.73 7.41
C THR A 273 2.13 -24.86 8.35
N GLN A 274 2.34 -25.22 9.62
CA GLN A 274 1.28 -25.32 10.61
C GLN A 274 0.68 -23.94 10.94
N GLU A 275 1.51 -22.91 11.01
CA GLU A 275 1.09 -21.52 11.18
C GLU A 275 0.14 -21.10 10.05
N LEU A 276 0.51 -21.26 8.78
CA LEU A 276 -0.35 -20.94 7.64
C LEU A 276 -1.67 -21.73 7.66
N LYS A 277 -1.62 -23.04 7.96
CA LYS A 277 -2.82 -23.89 8.06
C LYS A 277 -3.80 -23.41 9.15
N SER A 278 -3.29 -22.78 10.22
CA SER A 278 -4.16 -22.23 11.25
C SER A 278 -5.05 -21.09 10.71
N PHE A 279 -4.54 -20.32 9.74
CA PHE A 279 -5.25 -19.20 9.12
C PHE A 279 -6.24 -19.59 8.03
N GLU A 280 -6.40 -20.88 7.69
CA GLU A 280 -7.48 -21.36 6.80
C GLU A 280 -8.85 -20.89 7.30
N ARG A 281 -8.99 -20.77 8.62
CA ARG A 281 -10.13 -20.16 9.29
C ARG A 281 -9.78 -18.76 9.76
N GLU A 282 -10.80 -17.91 9.88
CA GLU A 282 -10.60 -16.57 10.43
C GLU A 282 -10.11 -16.66 11.88
N ILE A 283 -8.90 -16.13 12.13
CA ILE A 283 -8.27 -16.04 13.45
C ILE A 283 -8.35 -14.60 13.95
N ILE A 284 -8.68 -14.43 15.24
CA ILE A 284 -8.56 -13.14 15.92
C ILE A 284 -7.09 -12.93 16.26
N VAL A 285 -6.44 -12.01 15.56
CA VAL A 285 -5.03 -11.64 15.76
C VAL A 285 -4.91 -10.64 16.91
N PHE A 286 -5.91 -9.78 17.06
CA PHE A 286 -6.00 -8.86 18.19
C PHE A 286 -7.44 -8.67 18.65
N SER A 287 -7.62 -8.57 19.97
CA SER A 287 -8.88 -8.15 20.58
C SER A 287 -8.60 -7.37 21.85
N HIS A 288 -9.32 -6.26 22.03
CA HIS A 288 -9.24 -5.47 23.26
C HIS A 288 -10.63 -4.96 23.67
N ASN A 289 -10.90 -5.06 24.96
CA ASN A 289 -12.08 -4.48 25.60
C ASN A 289 -11.61 -3.34 26.49
N PHE A 290 -12.03 -2.13 26.18
CA PHE A 290 -11.68 -0.96 26.97
C PHE A 290 -12.45 -0.99 28.30
N ARG A 291 -11.75 -0.77 29.41
CA ARG A 291 -12.38 -0.66 30.73
C ARG A 291 -12.86 0.77 30.90
N ASN A 292 -14.16 0.95 31.14
CA ASN A 292 -14.82 2.25 31.29
C ASN A 292 -14.65 3.19 30.08
N PRO A 293 -15.06 2.77 28.87
CA PRO A 293 -15.04 3.65 27.72
C PRO A 293 -15.95 4.86 27.97
N VAL A 294 -15.52 6.05 27.54
CA VAL A 294 -16.35 7.25 27.57
C VAL A 294 -17.52 7.12 26.59
N GLU A 295 -18.64 7.79 26.85
CA GLU A 295 -19.79 7.89 25.94
C GLU A 295 -19.33 8.33 24.53
N GLY A 296 -19.78 7.62 23.49
CA GLY A 296 -19.33 7.83 22.11
C GLY A 296 -17.87 7.43 21.82
N GLY A 297 -17.17 6.82 22.78
CA GLY A 297 -15.84 6.23 22.69
C GLY A 297 -15.87 4.78 22.19
N VAL A 298 -14.70 4.19 21.89
CA VAL A 298 -14.60 2.79 21.46
C VAL A 298 -14.63 1.87 22.68
N SER A 299 -15.54 0.90 22.71
CA SER A 299 -15.71 -0.05 23.82
C SER A 299 -15.01 -1.39 23.57
N ASN A 300 -15.03 -1.86 22.32
CA ASN A 300 -14.37 -3.09 21.91
C ASN A 300 -13.73 -2.90 20.53
N ILE A 301 -12.61 -3.57 20.30
CA ILE A 301 -11.97 -3.71 19.00
C ILE A 301 -11.52 -5.15 18.80
N LYS A 302 -11.66 -5.64 17.57
CA LYS A 302 -11.18 -6.94 17.11
C LYS A 302 -10.59 -6.80 15.71
N PHE A 303 -9.38 -7.28 15.53
CA PHE A 303 -8.74 -7.44 14.23
C PHE A 303 -8.54 -8.94 13.99
N SER A 304 -9.09 -9.44 12.89
CA SER A 304 -8.97 -10.83 12.47
C SER A 304 -8.35 -10.95 11.08
N ALA A 305 -7.68 -12.08 10.85
CA ALA A 305 -7.07 -12.42 9.59
C ALA A 305 -7.47 -13.84 9.16
N GLN A 306 -7.53 -14.05 7.86
CA GLN A 306 -7.69 -15.36 7.23
C GLN A 306 -6.76 -15.40 6.01
N ILE A 307 -6.14 -16.56 5.77
CA ILE A 307 -5.25 -16.81 4.64
C ILE A 307 -5.80 -18.02 3.88
N ASP A 308 -6.06 -17.83 2.59
CA ASP A 308 -6.50 -18.89 1.69
C ASP A 308 -5.36 -19.88 1.39
N ASN A 309 -5.70 -21.16 1.25
CA ASN A 309 -4.77 -22.24 0.91
C ASN A 309 -4.04 -22.05 -0.43
N LYS A 310 -4.51 -21.16 -1.32
CA LYS A 310 -3.72 -20.74 -2.49
C LYS A 310 -2.37 -20.09 -2.13
N ILE A 311 -2.14 -19.75 -0.86
CA ILE A 311 -0.85 -19.23 -0.40
C ILE A 311 0.31 -20.21 -0.61
N PHE A 312 0.08 -21.52 -0.46
CA PHE A 312 1.13 -22.54 -0.63
C PHE A 312 1.67 -22.60 -2.06
N PRO A 313 0.83 -22.82 -3.11
CA PRO A 313 1.31 -22.81 -4.49
C PRO A 313 1.84 -21.44 -4.92
N LEU A 314 1.33 -20.34 -4.36
CA LEU A 314 1.87 -19.00 -4.61
C LEU A 314 3.31 -18.87 -4.08
N ILE A 315 3.57 -19.30 -2.84
CA ILE A 315 4.92 -19.28 -2.24
C ILE A 315 5.87 -20.16 -3.05
N GLU A 316 5.45 -21.38 -3.40
CA GLU A 316 6.23 -22.28 -4.25
C GLU A 316 6.57 -21.63 -5.60
N GLY A 317 5.60 -20.98 -6.25
CA GLY A 317 5.83 -20.27 -7.50
C GLY A 317 6.78 -19.07 -7.38
N LEU A 318 6.77 -18.37 -6.24
CA LEU A 318 7.63 -17.21 -5.97
C LEU A 318 9.09 -17.59 -5.68
N THR A 319 9.33 -18.79 -5.18
CA THR A 319 10.67 -19.30 -4.83
C THR A 319 11.20 -20.33 -5.83
N SER A 320 10.36 -20.80 -6.74
CA SER A 320 10.75 -21.67 -7.85
C SER A 320 11.57 -20.94 -8.92
N ASN A 321 12.61 -21.59 -9.41
CA ASN A 321 13.38 -21.14 -10.58
C ASN A 321 12.67 -21.40 -11.92
N SER A 322 11.69 -22.31 -11.96
CA SER A 322 11.01 -22.73 -13.20
C SER A 322 9.68 -22.03 -13.45
N THR A 323 8.99 -21.59 -12.39
CA THR A 323 7.69 -20.93 -12.51
C THR A 323 7.85 -19.55 -13.14
N LYS A 324 7.17 -19.29 -14.26
CA LYS A 324 7.27 -17.99 -14.91
C LYS A 324 6.56 -16.90 -14.12
N ALA A 325 7.16 -15.71 -13.98
CA ALA A 325 6.48 -14.56 -13.35
C ALA A 325 5.14 -14.22 -14.02
N SER A 326 5.02 -14.43 -15.33
CA SER A 326 3.75 -14.21 -16.06
C SER A 326 2.61 -15.11 -15.58
N VAL A 327 2.91 -16.31 -15.07
CA VAL A 327 1.90 -17.22 -14.49
C VAL A 327 1.34 -16.59 -13.22
N LEU A 328 2.23 -16.17 -12.31
CA LEU A 328 1.86 -15.52 -11.05
C LEU A 328 1.09 -14.22 -11.30
N ILE A 329 1.57 -13.38 -12.23
CA ILE A 329 0.88 -12.14 -12.61
C ILE A 329 -0.52 -12.46 -13.12
N ASN A 330 -0.69 -13.46 -13.99
CA ASN A 330 -2.01 -13.81 -14.54
C ASN A 330 -2.97 -14.34 -13.48
N GLU A 331 -2.48 -15.06 -12.47
CA GLU A 331 -3.28 -15.52 -11.33
C GLU A 331 -3.77 -14.37 -10.45
N LEU A 332 -2.93 -13.34 -10.29
CA LEU A 332 -3.20 -12.15 -9.47
C LEU A 332 -3.91 -11.02 -10.25
N SER A 333 -4.02 -11.12 -11.57
CA SER A 333 -4.61 -10.09 -12.42
C SER A 333 -6.14 -10.20 -12.49
N VAL A 334 -6.80 -9.05 -12.47
CA VAL A 334 -8.23 -8.95 -12.76
C VAL A 334 -8.43 -8.98 -14.28
N THR A 335 -9.12 -10.03 -14.76
CA THR A 335 -9.44 -10.18 -16.19
C THR A 335 -10.38 -9.06 -16.68
N LYS A 336 -10.38 -8.72 -17.97
CA LYS A 336 -11.34 -7.75 -18.56
C LYS A 336 -12.81 -8.06 -18.24
N LYS A 337 -13.17 -9.34 -18.12
CA LYS A 337 -14.52 -9.81 -17.73
C LYS A 337 -14.90 -9.45 -16.28
N ASN A 338 -13.91 -9.22 -15.43
CA ASN A 338 -14.07 -8.91 -14.01
C ASN A 338 -13.52 -7.53 -13.62
N PHE A 339 -12.85 -6.81 -14.52
CA PHE A 339 -12.36 -5.44 -14.29
C PHE A 339 -13.52 -4.49 -13.99
N ASP A 340 -14.66 -4.69 -14.66
CA ASP A 340 -15.91 -3.95 -14.41
C ASP A 340 -16.73 -4.50 -13.22
N ARG A 341 -16.32 -5.63 -12.63
CA ARG A 341 -16.99 -6.28 -11.50
C ARG A 341 -16.11 -6.14 -10.26
N ARG A 342 -16.42 -5.16 -9.41
CA ARG A 342 -15.69 -4.82 -8.17
C ARG A 342 -15.60 -5.93 -7.09
N HIS A 343 -15.91 -7.18 -7.40
CA HIS A 343 -16.06 -8.27 -6.42
C HIS A 343 -15.83 -9.64 -7.07
N ASN A 344 -14.59 -10.00 -7.35
CA ASN A 344 -14.22 -11.41 -7.51
C ASN A 344 -13.04 -11.77 -6.59
N ASP A 345 -12.84 -13.06 -6.36
CA ASP A 345 -11.78 -13.72 -5.58
C ASP A 345 -10.33 -13.40 -6.03
N ARG A 346 -10.17 -12.65 -7.13
CA ARG A 346 -8.89 -12.26 -7.73
C ARG A 346 -8.64 -10.74 -7.70
N SER A 347 -9.52 -9.98 -7.06
CA SER A 347 -9.42 -8.53 -6.93
C SER A 347 -9.32 -8.15 -5.46
N TRP A 348 -8.76 -6.97 -5.18
CA TRP A 348 -8.89 -6.41 -3.85
C TRP A 348 -10.36 -6.09 -3.59
N ILE A 349 -10.94 -6.66 -2.55
CA ILE A 349 -12.31 -6.36 -2.13
C ILE A 349 -12.22 -5.56 -0.85
N SER A 350 -12.74 -4.33 -0.86
CA SER A 350 -12.93 -3.55 0.36
C SER A 350 -14.41 -3.52 0.74
N PHE A 351 -14.69 -3.78 2.01
CA PHE A 351 -16.03 -3.66 2.59
C PHE A 351 -15.94 -2.89 3.89
N GLU A 352 -16.87 -1.97 4.09
CA GLU A 352 -16.91 -1.12 5.27
C GLU A 352 -18.36 -0.88 5.66
N ASN A 353 -18.62 -0.95 6.96
CA ASN A 353 -19.82 -0.41 7.57
C ASN A 353 -19.42 0.55 8.71
N ASP A 354 -20.38 1.03 9.49
CA ASP A 354 -20.11 2.04 10.52
C ASP A 354 -19.16 1.57 11.61
N TYR A 355 -18.97 0.26 11.74
CA TYR A 355 -18.26 -0.40 12.84
C TYR A 355 -17.27 -1.47 12.38
N SER A 356 -16.93 -1.51 11.09
CA SER A 356 -15.96 -2.46 10.55
C SER A 356 -15.30 -1.96 9.27
N GLY A 357 -14.12 -2.49 8.99
CA GLY A 357 -13.45 -2.42 7.71
C GLY A 357 -12.90 -3.79 7.38
N MET A 358 -12.97 -4.19 6.12
CA MET A 358 -12.46 -5.45 5.65
C MET A 358 -11.79 -5.25 4.31
N ILE A 359 -10.60 -5.84 4.16
CA ILE A 359 -9.94 -5.92 2.86
C ILE A 359 -9.61 -7.38 2.56
N VAL A 360 -9.86 -7.80 1.33
CA VAL A 360 -9.42 -9.09 0.78
C VAL A 360 -8.41 -8.78 -0.31
N SER A 361 -7.28 -9.48 -0.34
CA SER A 361 -6.22 -9.29 -1.33
C SER A 361 -6.25 -10.37 -2.42
N PRO A 362 -5.72 -10.10 -3.62
CA PRO A 362 -5.60 -11.10 -4.69
C PRO A 362 -4.71 -12.28 -4.29
N HIS A 363 -3.79 -12.07 -3.35
CA HIS A 363 -2.90 -13.09 -2.79
C HIS A 363 -3.62 -14.04 -1.81
N GLY A 364 -4.89 -13.80 -1.48
CA GLY A 364 -5.69 -14.70 -0.63
C GLY A 364 -5.73 -14.31 0.84
N PHE A 365 -5.36 -13.08 1.18
CA PHE A 365 -5.46 -12.60 2.56
C PHE A 365 -6.78 -11.87 2.75
N LYS A 366 -7.42 -12.09 3.89
CA LYS A 366 -8.58 -11.32 4.34
C LYS A 366 -8.26 -10.74 5.70
N PHE A 367 -8.30 -9.42 5.80
CA PHE A 367 -8.13 -8.69 7.05
C PHE A 367 -9.45 -8.02 7.41
N LYS A 368 -9.90 -8.20 8.65
CA LYS A 368 -11.18 -7.68 9.11
C LYS A 368 -11.01 -6.99 10.46
N LEU A 369 -11.28 -5.70 10.45
CA LEU A 369 -11.41 -4.88 11.64
C LEU A 369 -12.89 -4.77 12.02
N ASN A 370 -13.22 -5.01 13.28
CA ASN A 370 -14.52 -4.69 13.86
C ASN A 370 -14.29 -3.90 15.15
N TYR A 371 -15.12 -2.92 15.42
CA TYR A 371 -15.14 -2.22 16.70
C TYR A 371 -16.56 -1.98 17.17
N LYS A 372 -16.72 -1.66 18.44
CA LYS A 372 -17.99 -1.22 19.02
C LYS A 372 -17.77 0.12 19.68
N MET A 373 -18.83 0.92 19.69
CA MET A 373 -18.86 2.16 20.44
C MET A 373 -19.46 1.89 21.82
N ASN A 374 -19.15 2.75 22.78
CA ASN A 374 -19.88 2.84 24.02
C ASN A 374 -21.05 3.79 23.80
N ASP A 375 -22.25 3.25 23.93
CA ASP A 375 -23.49 4.02 23.86
C ASP A 375 -23.72 4.83 25.13
#